data_AF-D5EMW6-F1
#
_entry.id   AF-D5EMW6-F1
#
_cell.length_a   1.000
_cell.length_b   1.000
_cell.length_c   1.000
_cell.angle_alpha   90.00
_cell.angle_beta   90.00
_cell.angle_gamma   90.00
#
_symmetry.space_group_name_H-M   'P 1'
#
loop_
_entity.id
_entity.type
_entity.pdbx_description
1 polymer ?
#
loop_
_entity_poly.entity_id
_entity_poly.type
_entity_poly.pdbx_seq_one_letter_code
_entity_poly.pdbx_strand_id
1 'polypeptide(L)'
;MSQKHPLNDQQKALAKVIAIFTVLSACLFGVLYWAKTNTESELAKQIRSTIGFAEPTDSTAPPAPVIEKVVVAPPPPPPPPEPEPEPEPEPIAISFEQICNRRDLWPSQLTLTKAIEVPISYRGNTYGELSFPAGTPFTVDSLRKTQALNGYIEGNYLSIPVSQTDFVAWFNQRFDKSYVTEAPIEQAFTAANNLDDSHVQWDIHTQLLYWLQRNYGDCRIEIGENTLVMHWKPQTEVEIDYRFEAREVSHRYLMLQAEKGGSDNYASCEIYYTPTGELLGTGSIFVPSLGRK
;
A
#
# COMPACT_ATOMS: atom_id res chain seq x y z
N MET A 1 23.71 -42.06 25.53
CA MET A 1 23.13 -41.81 24.19
C MET A 1 21.62 -41.72 24.36
N SER A 2 21.05 -40.51 24.32
CA SER A 2 19.60 -40.31 24.49
C SER A 2 18.94 -40.24 23.11
N GLN A 3 18.24 -41.31 22.72
CA GLN A 3 17.50 -41.38 21.46
C GLN A 3 16.29 -40.44 21.53
N LYS A 4 16.34 -39.33 20.79
CA LYS A 4 15.17 -38.48 20.57
C LYS A 4 14.22 -39.18 19.61
N HIS A 5 13.11 -39.71 20.14
CA HIS A 5 11.99 -40.17 19.33
C HIS A 5 11.48 -39.03 18.43
N PRO A 6 11.32 -39.23 17.11
CA PRO A 6 10.77 -38.21 16.24
C PRO A 6 9.31 -37.94 16.62
N LEU A 7 8.98 -36.68 16.93
CA LEU A 7 7.61 -36.28 17.23
C LEU A 7 6.71 -36.53 16.01
N ASN A 8 5.57 -37.19 16.26
CA ASN A 8 4.49 -37.41 15.30
C ASN A 8 4.01 -36.04 14.75
N ASP A 9 3.57 -35.95 13.50
CA ASP A 9 3.18 -34.70 12.86
C ASP A 9 2.04 -33.98 13.60
N GLN A 10 1.18 -34.72 14.31
CA GLN A 10 0.20 -34.14 15.23
C GLN A 10 0.84 -33.41 16.42
N GLN A 11 1.93 -33.92 16.97
CA GLN A 11 2.65 -33.26 18.07
C GLN A 11 3.41 -32.03 17.58
N LYS A 12 3.88 -32.00 16.32
CA LYS A 12 4.46 -30.80 15.71
C LYS A 12 3.41 -29.71 15.47
N ALA A 13 2.22 -30.09 15.01
CA ALA A 13 1.11 -29.16 14.84
C ALA A 13 0.66 -28.57 16.19
N LEU A 14 0.53 -29.41 17.22
CA LEU A 14 0.20 -28.97 18.58
C LEU A 14 1.27 -28.03 19.14
N ALA A 15 2.56 -28.32 18.94
CA ALA A 15 3.65 -27.45 19.38
C ALA A 15 3.62 -26.07 18.70
N LYS A 16 3.28 -26.01 17.40
CA LYS A 16 3.11 -24.74 16.68
C LYS A 16 1.94 -23.93 17.23
N VAL A 17 0.81 -24.58 17.51
CA VAL A 17 -0.36 -23.91 18.09
C VAL A 17 -0.02 -23.35 19.47
N ILE A 18 0.62 -24.15 20.34
CA ILE A 18 1.06 -23.69 21.67
C ILE A 18 2.02 -22.50 21.54
N ALA A 19 2.98 -22.53 20.62
CA ALA A 19 3.90 -21.43 20.39
C ALA A 19 3.17 -20.13 20.00
N ILE A 20 2.18 -20.22 19.09
CA ILE A 20 1.36 -19.07 18.68
C ILE A 20 0.58 -18.50 19.88
N PHE A 21 -0.08 -19.35 20.67
CA PHE A 21 -0.80 -18.90 21.87
C PHE A 21 0.11 -18.25 22.91
N THR A 22 1.34 -18.75 23.05
CA THR A 22 2.33 -18.19 23.98
C THR A 22 2.75 -16.79 23.54
N VAL A 23 3.00 -16.60 22.25
CA VAL A 23 3.35 -15.28 21.67
C VAL A 23 2.19 -14.30 21.81
N LEU A 24 0.96 -14.72 21.46
CA LEU A 24 -0.23 -13.88 21.59
C LEU A 24 -0.47 -13.46 23.05
N SER A 25 -0.30 -14.39 23.99
CA SER A 25 -0.43 -14.09 25.42
C SER A 25 0.64 -13.10 25.88
N ALA A 26 1.89 -13.27 25.45
CA ALA A 26 2.97 -12.34 25.79
C ALA A 26 2.73 -10.93 25.21
N CYS A 27 2.24 -10.83 23.97
CA CYS A 27 1.84 -9.55 23.37
C CYS A 27 0.71 -8.88 24.16
N LEU A 28 -0.32 -9.63 24.55
CA LEU A 28 -1.42 -9.12 25.35
C LEU A 28 -0.93 -8.59 26.71
N PHE A 29 -0.10 -9.36 27.41
CA PHE A 29 0.51 -8.91 28.67
C PHE A 29 1.37 -7.65 28.49
N GLY A 30 2.12 -7.55 27.40
CA GLY A 30 2.92 -6.37 27.05
C GLY A 30 2.05 -5.12 26.87
N VAL A 31 0.94 -5.24 26.14
CA VAL A 31 -0.02 -4.14 25.93
C VAL A 31 -0.66 -3.71 27.25
N LEU A 32 -1.04 -4.66 28.10
CA LEU A 32 -1.63 -4.35 29.41
C LEU A 32 -0.63 -3.70 30.37
N TYR A 33 0.62 -4.18 30.40
CA TYR A 33 1.67 -3.59 31.21
C TYR A 33 2.01 -2.17 30.74
N TRP A 34 2.15 -1.97 29.43
CA TRP A 34 2.37 -0.65 28.83
C TRP A 34 1.20 0.30 29.12
N ALA A 35 -0.04 -0.17 28.96
CA ALA A 35 -1.24 0.60 29.25
C ALA A 35 -1.33 0.94 30.75
N LYS A 36 -0.82 0.11 31.66
CA LYS A 36 -0.75 0.46 33.10
C LYS A 36 0.22 1.61 33.37
N THR A 37 1.34 1.69 32.66
CA THR A 37 2.42 2.67 32.95
C THR A 37 2.27 4.01 32.23
N ASN A 38 1.56 4.07 31.10
CA ASN A 38 1.60 5.24 30.21
C ASN A 38 0.39 6.18 30.40
N THR A 39 0.57 7.33 31.03
CA THR A 39 -0.52 8.25 31.46
C THR A 39 -1.10 9.14 30.35
N GLU A 40 -0.34 9.38 29.28
CA GLU A 40 -0.69 10.38 28.26
C GLU A 40 -1.49 9.83 27.07
N SER A 41 -1.52 8.51 26.88
CA SER A 41 -2.19 7.90 25.72
C SER A 41 -3.69 7.69 25.94
N GLU A 42 -4.54 8.24 25.07
CA GLU A 42 -6.00 8.00 25.06
C GLU A 42 -6.34 6.51 24.93
N LEU A 43 -5.54 5.76 24.17
CA LEU A 43 -5.68 4.31 24.01
C LEU A 43 -5.41 3.57 25.32
N ALA A 44 -4.45 4.04 26.13
CA ALA A 44 -4.20 3.51 27.47
C ALA A 44 -5.35 3.82 28.44
N LYS A 45 -5.96 5.01 28.37
CA LYS A 45 -7.15 5.37 29.16
C LYS A 45 -8.34 4.46 28.84
N GLN A 46 -8.58 4.19 27.55
CA GLN A 46 -9.67 3.33 27.10
C GLN A 46 -9.47 1.85 27.51
N ILE A 47 -8.22 1.35 27.48
CA ILE A 47 -7.90 0.00 27.96
C ILE A 47 -8.07 -0.10 29.49
N ARG A 48 -7.66 0.92 30.26
CA ARG A 48 -7.83 0.95 31.72
C ARG A 48 -9.30 0.97 32.15
N SER A 49 -10.13 1.80 31.50
CA SER A 49 -11.56 1.91 31.82
C SER A 49 -12.32 0.62 31.52
N THR A 50 -11.92 -0.12 30.48
CA THR A 50 -12.54 -1.39 30.09
C THR A 50 -12.17 -2.54 31.04
N ILE A 51 -10.97 -2.52 31.62
CA ILE A 51 -10.42 -3.62 32.44
C ILE A 51 -10.50 -3.32 33.95
N GLY A 52 -10.87 -2.09 34.33
CA GLY A 52 -11.04 -1.68 35.73
C GLY A 52 -9.73 -1.39 36.47
N PHE A 53 -8.67 -1.01 35.76
CA PHE A 53 -7.43 -0.58 36.40
C PHE A 53 -7.60 0.81 37.02
N ALA A 54 -7.23 0.95 38.30
CA ALA A 54 -7.23 2.25 38.97
C ALA A 54 -6.29 3.23 38.26
N GLU A 55 -6.77 4.45 38.02
CA GLU A 55 -5.93 5.52 37.48
C GLU A 55 -4.79 5.82 38.47
N PRO A 56 -3.55 5.97 37.99
CA PRO A 56 -2.46 6.47 38.83
C PRO A 56 -2.84 7.87 39.32
N THR A 57 -3.03 7.99 40.63
CA THR A 57 -3.51 9.22 41.27
C THR A 57 -2.41 10.27 41.25
N ASP A 58 -2.52 11.26 40.37
CA ASP A 58 -1.79 12.52 40.52
C ASP A 58 -2.42 13.28 41.69
N SER A 59 -1.85 13.07 42.87
CA SER A 59 -2.19 13.81 44.08
C SER A 59 -1.54 15.20 44.04
N THR A 60 -2.21 16.15 43.40
CA THR A 60 -2.01 17.58 43.71
C THR A 60 -3.36 18.25 43.91
N ALA A 61 -3.78 18.35 45.17
CA ALA A 61 -4.93 19.13 45.59
C ALA A 61 -4.55 20.60 45.78
N PRO A 62 -5.28 21.57 45.23
CA PRO A 62 -5.25 22.96 45.71
C PRO A 62 -6.23 23.11 46.88
N PRO A 63 -5.87 23.79 47.99
CA PRO A 63 -6.80 24.03 49.08
C PRO A 63 -7.85 25.09 48.71
N ALA A 64 -9.06 24.88 49.23
CA ALA A 64 -10.25 25.71 49.08
C ALA A 64 -10.13 27.07 49.82
N PRO A 65 -10.98 28.06 49.48
CA PRO A 65 -10.82 29.45 49.88
C PRO A 65 -11.38 29.74 51.29
N VAL A 66 -10.74 30.68 52.00
CA VAL A 66 -11.20 31.19 53.30
C VAL A 66 -11.78 32.61 53.15
N ILE A 67 -12.93 32.74 53.77
CA ILE A 67 -13.93 33.82 53.87
C ILE A 67 -13.40 35.23 54.15
N GLU A 68 -13.85 36.17 53.31
CA GLU A 68 -14.46 37.49 53.57
C GLU A 68 -13.91 38.37 54.72
N LYS A 69 -13.16 39.41 54.34
CA LYS A 69 -13.17 40.72 55.03
C LYS A 69 -13.32 41.83 53.99
N VAL A 70 -14.42 42.58 54.12
CA VAL A 70 -14.72 43.80 53.37
C VAL A 70 -13.60 44.82 53.62
N VAL A 71 -12.80 45.06 52.59
CA VAL A 71 -11.86 46.18 52.48
C VAL A 71 -12.19 46.90 51.19
N VAL A 72 -12.35 48.22 51.29
CA VAL A 72 -12.67 49.15 50.20
C VAL A 72 -11.78 48.86 48.99
N ALA A 73 -12.38 48.44 47.87
CA ALA A 73 -11.66 48.01 46.69
C ALA A 73 -11.02 49.21 45.95
N PRO A 74 -9.72 49.16 45.65
CA PRO A 74 -9.13 50.02 44.62
C PRO A 74 -9.73 49.69 43.24
N PRO A 75 -9.63 50.58 42.24
CA PRO A 75 -10.16 50.34 40.89
C PRO A 75 -9.66 49.00 40.36
N PRO A 76 -10.52 48.24 39.63
CA PRO A 76 -10.15 46.93 39.13
C PRO A 76 -8.88 47.05 38.27
N PRO A 77 -7.90 46.15 38.46
CA PRO A 77 -6.75 46.10 37.57
C PRO A 77 -7.23 45.93 36.12
N PRO A 78 -6.52 46.51 35.14
CA PRO A 78 -6.84 46.28 33.73
C PRO A 78 -6.93 44.77 33.48
N PRO A 79 -7.88 44.32 32.63
CA PRO A 79 -7.98 42.91 32.29
C PRO A 79 -6.60 42.39 31.88
N PRO A 80 -6.20 41.18 32.35
CA PRO A 80 -4.95 40.59 31.92
C PRO A 80 -4.93 40.60 30.38
N PRO A 81 -3.79 40.95 29.76
CA PRO A 81 -3.67 40.88 28.30
C PRO A 81 -4.15 39.50 27.85
N GLU A 82 -4.98 39.47 26.81
CA GLU A 82 -5.37 38.20 26.18
C GLU A 82 -4.08 37.42 25.88
N PRO A 83 -4.03 36.12 26.22
CA PRO A 83 -2.87 35.31 25.91
C PRO A 83 -2.61 35.42 24.40
N GLU A 84 -1.39 35.80 24.04
CA GLU A 84 -0.98 35.80 22.63
C GLU A 84 -1.31 34.43 22.03
N PRO A 85 -1.91 34.37 20.83
CA PRO A 85 -2.20 33.10 20.18
C PRO A 85 -0.90 32.29 20.09
N GLU A 86 -0.94 31.09 20.65
CA GLU A 86 0.17 30.13 20.57
C GLU A 86 0.55 29.97 19.10
N PRO A 87 1.84 30.09 18.73
CA PRO A 87 2.25 30.06 17.33
C PRO A 87 1.79 28.74 16.69
N GLU A 88 1.05 28.83 15.58
CA GLU A 88 0.65 27.64 14.82
C GLU A 88 1.92 26.85 14.48
N PRO A 89 1.94 25.53 14.74
CA PRO A 89 3.13 24.72 14.46
C PRO A 89 3.45 24.78 12.97
N GLU A 90 4.69 25.12 12.65
CA GLU A 90 5.15 25.19 11.26
C GLU A 90 5.06 23.81 10.60
N PRO A 91 4.62 23.71 9.33
CA PRO A 91 4.54 22.43 8.63
C PRO A 91 5.90 21.77 8.53
N ILE A 92 5.96 20.46 8.79
CA ILE A 92 7.21 19.71 8.74
C ILE A 92 7.49 19.29 7.30
N ALA A 93 8.68 19.61 6.78
CA ALA A 93 9.12 19.09 5.48
C ALA A 93 9.23 17.56 5.53
N ILE A 94 8.48 16.87 4.65
CA ILE A 94 8.49 15.41 4.55
C ILE A 94 9.08 14.98 3.20
N SER A 95 9.93 13.97 3.21
CA SER A 95 10.49 13.45 1.96
C SER A 95 9.51 12.51 1.26
N PHE A 96 9.62 12.41 -0.06
CA PHE A 96 8.81 11.49 -0.85
C PHE A 96 8.98 10.03 -0.42
N GLU A 97 10.19 9.64 0.02
CA GLU A 97 10.43 8.30 0.57
C GLU A 97 9.64 8.04 1.86
N GLN A 98 9.55 9.04 2.74
CA GLN A 98 8.73 8.93 3.96
C GLN A 98 7.24 8.82 3.63
N ILE A 99 6.76 9.53 2.61
CA ILE A 99 5.39 9.40 2.10
C ILE A 99 5.15 7.98 1.57
N CYS A 100 6.10 7.40 0.82
CA CYS A 100 6.00 6.02 0.32
C CYS A 100 5.84 4.99 1.45
N ASN A 101 6.37 5.25 2.65
CA ASN A 101 6.24 4.32 3.79
C ASN A 101 4.94 4.50 4.59
N ARG A 102 4.15 5.54 4.28
CA ARG A 102 2.96 5.95 5.04
C ARG A 102 1.72 5.96 4.16
N ARG A 103 0.99 4.83 4.15
CA ARG A 103 -0.18 4.63 3.28
C ARG A 103 -1.34 5.59 3.58
N ASP A 104 -1.39 6.14 4.78
CA ASP A 104 -2.33 7.19 5.19
C ASP A 104 -2.12 8.52 4.45
N LEU A 105 -0.93 8.73 3.89
CA LEU A 105 -0.57 9.93 3.14
C LEU A 105 -0.77 9.77 1.62
N TRP A 106 -1.33 8.65 1.17
CA TRP A 106 -1.43 8.33 -0.25
C TRP A 106 -2.73 8.88 -0.85
N PRO A 107 -2.66 9.47 -2.05
CA PRO A 107 -3.86 9.80 -2.82
C PRO A 107 -4.51 8.52 -3.34
N SER A 108 -5.84 8.51 -3.45
CA SER A 108 -6.58 7.49 -4.21
C SER A 108 -6.63 7.81 -5.71
N GLN A 109 -6.62 9.09 -6.04
CA GLN A 109 -6.71 9.60 -7.41
C GLN A 109 -5.94 10.92 -7.52
N LEU A 110 -5.30 11.12 -8.67
CA LEU A 110 -4.56 12.31 -9.07
C LEU A 110 -4.95 12.70 -10.50
N THR A 111 -4.47 13.85 -10.94
CA THR A 111 -4.68 14.35 -12.31
C THR A 111 -3.36 14.47 -13.04
N LEU A 112 -3.34 14.11 -14.32
CA LEU A 112 -2.19 14.40 -15.17
C LEU A 112 -2.03 15.90 -15.41
N THR A 113 -0.83 16.44 -15.18
CA THR A 113 -0.53 17.85 -15.46
C THR A 113 -0.04 18.06 -16.89
N LYS A 114 0.48 17.02 -17.54
CA LYS A 114 0.95 17.02 -18.93
C LYS A 114 0.35 15.82 -19.67
N ALA A 115 0.26 15.94 -21.00
CA ALA A 115 -0.08 14.79 -21.82
C ALA A 115 1.03 13.75 -21.77
N ILE A 116 0.64 12.47 -21.74
CA ILE A 116 1.57 11.32 -21.72
C ILE A 116 1.31 10.48 -22.95
N GLU A 117 2.37 10.21 -23.70
CA GLU A 117 2.35 9.33 -24.86
C GLU A 117 3.15 8.08 -24.53
N VAL A 118 2.51 6.92 -24.69
CA VAL A 118 3.14 5.63 -24.41
C VAL A 118 3.16 4.79 -25.69
N PRO A 119 4.36 4.39 -26.18
CA PRO A 119 4.46 3.52 -27.35
C PRO A 119 4.00 2.10 -27.04
N ILE A 120 3.10 1.59 -27.87
CA ILE A 120 2.66 0.20 -27.84
C ILE A 120 3.73 -0.66 -28.51
N SER A 121 4.48 -1.43 -27.72
CA SER A 121 5.60 -2.24 -28.21
C SER A 121 5.31 -3.73 -28.03
N TYR A 122 5.45 -4.50 -29.10
CA TYR A 122 5.25 -5.94 -29.05
C TYR A 122 6.36 -6.64 -29.84
N ARG A 123 7.06 -7.60 -29.20
CA ARG A 123 8.20 -8.32 -29.81
C ARG A 123 9.26 -7.39 -30.40
N GLY A 124 9.55 -6.29 -29.70
CA GLY A 124 10.53 -5.29 -30.11
C GLY A 124 10.09 -4.31 -31.22
N ASN A 125 8.85 -4.40 -31.71
CA ASN A 125 8.30 -3.46 -32.69
C ASN A 125 7.29 -2.51 -32.04
N THR A 126 7.30 -1.23 -32.39
CA THR A 126 6.27 -0.25 -31.99
C THR A 126 5.12 -0.26 -33.00
N TYR A 127 3.89 -0.50 -32.53
CA TYR A 127 2.68 -0.60 -33.37
C TYR A 127 1.77 0.62 -33.29
N GLY A 128 2.03 1.55 -32.37
CA GLY A 128 1.25 2.76 -32.18
C GLY A 128 1.59 3.43 -30.85
N GLU A 129 0.80 4.42 -30.47
CA GLU A 129 0.97 5.16 -29.22
C GLU A 129 -0.40 5.34 -28.56
N LEU A 130 -0.46 5.13 -27.24
CA LEU A 130 -1.58 5.56 -26.42
C LEU A 130 -1.27 6.95 -25.88
N SER A 131 -2.14 7.90 -26.16
CA SER A 131 -2.02 9.28 -25.68
C SER A 131 -3.08 9.54 -24.62
N PHE A 132 -2.63 9.99 -23.45
CA PHE A 132 -3.48 10.42 -22.35
C PHE A 132 -3.34 11.94 -22.21
N PRO A 133 -4.39 12.73 -22.44
CA PRO A 133 -4.29 14.18 -22.38
C PRO A 133 -4.06 14.68 -20.95
N ALA A 134 -3.52 15.89 -20.81
CA ALA A 134 -3.49 16.58 -19.52
C ALA A 134 -4.93 16.74 -18.98
N GLY A 135 -5.10 16.66 -17.66
CA GLY A 135 -6.42 16.67 -17.02
C GLY A 135 -7.04 15.28 -16.84
N THR A 136 -6.43 14.22 -17.40
CA THR A 136 -6.96 12.86 -17.26
C THR A 136 -6.81 12.35 -15.82
N PRO A 137 -7.86 11.74 -15.22
CA PRO A 137 -7.76 11.16 -13.89
C PRO A 137 -6.90 9.89 -13.90
N PHE A 138 -5.99 9.81 -12.94
CA PHE A 138 -5.10 8.69 -12.67
C PHE A 138 -5.42 8.09 -11.31
N THR A 139 -5.87 6.84 -11.27
CA THR A 139 -6.18 6.13 -10.02
C THR A 139 -4.91 5.52 -9.46
N VAL A 140 -4.51 5.91 -8.25
CA VAL A 140 -3.23 5.49 -7.66
C VAL A 140 -3.39 4.17 -6.93
N ASP A 141 -2.55 3.21 -7.29
CA ASP A 141 -2.45 1.90 -6.65
C ASP A 141 -1.22 1.83 -5.73
N SER A 142 -0.06 2.32 -6.19
CA SER A 142 1.17 2.36 -5.38
C SER A 142 2.11 3.51 -5.69
N LEU A 143 2.89 3.91 -4.68
CA LEU A 143 3.99 4.87 -4.77
C LEU A 143 5.33 4.11 -4.70
N ARG A 144 6.25 4.43 -5.61
CA ARG A 144 7.62 3.87 -5.63
C ARG A 144 8.61 4.90 -5.16
N LYS A 145 9.60 4.48 -4.37
CA LYS A 145 10.73 5.33 -3.92
C LYS A 145 11.49 6.01 -5.07
N THR A 146 11.41 5.46 -6.28
CA THR A 146 11.92 6.05 -7.53
C THR A 146 11.07 7.21 -8.06
N GLN A 147 10.21 7.81 -7.23
CA GLN A 147 9.36 8.96 -7.58
C GLN A 147 8.36 8.64 -8.70
N ALA A 148 7.88 7.39 -8.71
CA ALA A 148 6.90 6.90 -9.67
C ALA A 148 5.59 6.52 -8.97
N LEU A 149 4.49 6.88 -9.61
CA LEU A 149 3.13 6.51 -9.28
C LEU A 149 2.70 5.38 -10.18
N ASN A 150 2.28 4.27 -9.60
CA ASN A 150 1.70 3.15 -10.32
C ASN A 150 0.19 3.14 -10.13
N GLY A 151 -0.56 2.87 -11.19
CA GLY A 151 -2.01 3.05 -11.15
C GLY A 151 -2.68 2.93 -12.50
N TYR A 152 -3.94 3.33 -12.59
CA TYR A 152 -4.79 3.08 -13.75
C TYR A 152 -5.28 4.38 -14.41
N ILE A 153 -5.27 4.40 -15.75
CA ILE A 153 -6.00 5.36 -16.60
C ILE A 153 -6.86 4.60 -17.59
N GLU A 154 -8.18 4.77 -17.52
CA GLU A 154 -9.13 4.11 -18.43
C GLU A 154 -8.91 2.58 -18.48
N GLY A 155 -8.53 2.00 -17.33
CA GLY A 155 -8.18 0.60 -17.15
C GLY A 155 -6.74 0.21 -17.50
N ASN A 156 -5.97 1.04 -18.20
CA ASN A 156 -4.56 0.76 -18.52
C ASN A 156 -3.68 1.01 -17.29
N TYR A 157 -2.83 0.05 -16.93
CA TYR A 157 -1.95 0.17 -15.75
C TYR A 157 -0.62 0.84 -16.13
N LEU A 158 -0.38 2.05 -15.64
CA LEU A 158 0.78 2.88 -15.96
C LEU A 158 1.69 3.06 -14.75
N SER A 159 2.98 3.21 -15.02
CA SER A 159 3.91 3.89 -14.11
C SER A 159 4.14 5.31 -14.62
N ILE A 160 3.87 6.33 -13.81
CA ILE A 160 3.93 7.74 -14.18
C ILE A 160 4.83 8.48 -13.19
N PRO A 161 5.75 9.35 -13.61
CA PRO A 161 6.56 10.13 -12.67
C PRO A 161 5.67 11.11 -11.90
N VAL A 162 5.96 11.32 -10.63
CA VAL A 162 5.22 12.26 -9.77
C VAL A 162 5.14 13.66 -10.40
N SER A 163 6.18 14.10 -11.10
CA SER A 163 6.27 15.38 -11.80
C SER A 163 5.25 15.56 -12.94
N GLN A 164 4.66 14.47 -13.45
CA GLN A 164 3.63 14.50 -14.48
C GLN A 164 2.21 14.50 -13.91
N THR A 165 2.08 14.60 -12.58
CA THR A 165 0.80 14.64 -11.87
C THR A 165 0.69 15.88 -10.98
N ASP A 166 -0.51 16.15 -10.48
CA ASP A 166 -0.78 17.21 -9.50
C ASP A 166 -0.44 16.81 -8.05
N PHE A 167 0.27 15.69 -7.83
CA PHE A 167 0.58 15.12 -6.52
C PHE A 167 1.07 16.15 -5.49
N VAL A 168 2.02 17.01 -5.85
CA VAL A 168 2.60 18.00 -4.91
C VAL A 168 1.57 19.02 -4.49
N ALA A 169 0.78 19.53 -5.45
CA ALA A 169 -0.28 20.48 -5.18
C ALA A 169 -1.38 19.82 -4.32
N TRP A 170 -1.78 18.60 -4.67
CA TRP A 170 -2.72 17.80 -3.89
C TRP A 170 -2.24 17.56 -2.46
N PHE A 171 -0.98 17.14 -2.29
CA PHE A 171 -0.42 16.78 -0.99
C PHE A 171 -0.34 18.00 -0.07
N ASN A 172 0.23 19.11 -0.59
CA ASN A 172 0.37 20.33 0.17
C ASN A 172 -0.98 20.97 0.50
N GLN A 173 -2.01 20.76 -0.33
CA GLN A 173 -3.37 21.19 0.00
C GLN A 173 -4.01 20.28 1.07
N ARG A 174 -3.78 18.97 1.00
CA ARG A 174 -4.43 17.99 1.90
C ARG A 174 -3.84 17.98 3.30
N PHE A 175 -2.55 18.28 3.42
CA PHE A 175 -1.75 18.21 4.63
C PHE A 175 -1.10 19.55 5.01
N ASP A 176 -1.60 20.67 4.48
CA ASP A 176 -1.08 22.05 4.64
C ASP A 176 -0.60 22.41 6.05
N LYS A 177 -1.27 21.93 7.09
CA LYS A 177 -0.95 22.20 8.51
C LYS A 177 0.07 21.25 9.14
N SER A 178 0.35 20.12 8.51
CA SER A 178 1.19 19.06 9.11
C SER A 178 2.45 18.81 8.30
N TYR A 179 2.33 18.82 6.98
CA TYR A 179 3.40 18.42 6.09
C TYR A 179 3.48 19.31 4.86
N VAL A 180 4.71 19.56 4.42
CA VAL A 180 5.00 20.13 3.10
C VAL A 180 5.93 19.18 2.37
N THR A 181 5.62 18.93 1.10
CA THR A 181 6.50 18.22 0.16
C THR A 181 6.85 19.13 -1.00
N GLU A 182 8.07 18.98 -1.50
CA GLU A 182 8.50 19.62 -2.75
C GLU A 182 8.36 18.67 -3.93
N ALA A 183 8.37 19.23 -5.14
CA ALA A 183 8.37 18.44 -6.35
C ALA A 183 9.69 17.65 -6.46
N PRO A 184 9.63 16.32 -6.65
CA PRO A 184 10.83 15.56 -6.93
C PRO A 184 11.52 16.08 -8.19
N ILE A 185 12.84 16.20 -8.15
CA ILE A 185 13.68 16.57 -9.30
C ILE A 185 13.43 15.55 -10.42
N GLU A 186 13.14 16.02 -11.62
CA GLU A 186 12.88 15.20 -12.81
C GLU A 186 14.13 14.35 -13.12
N GLN A 187 14.22 13.17 -12.52
CA GLN A 187 15.26 12.20 -12.84
C GLN A 187 14.76 11.34 -14.00
N ALA A 188 15.55 11.29 -15.07
CA ALA A 188 15.32 10.37 -16.18
C ALA A 188 15.09 8.96 -15.61
N PHE A 189 13.94 8.37 -15.96
CA PHE A 189 13.45 7.10 -15.43
C PHE A 189 14.42 5.97 -15.78
N THR A 190 15.46 5.80 -14.97
CA THR A 190 16.40 4.71 -15.15
C THR A 190 15.80 3.56 -14.38
N ALA A 191 15.14 2.62 -15.07
CA ALA A 191 14.80 1.32 -14.50
C ALA A 191 16.09 0.63 -14.03
N ALA A 192 16.58 1.00 -12.85
CA ALA A 192 17.84 0.53 -12.32
C ALA A 192 17.63 -0.91 -11.89
N ASN A 193 18.07 -1.83 -12.76
CA ASN A 193 18.42 -3.19 -12.41
C ASN A 193 19.35 -3.15 -11.20
N ASN A 194 18.81 -3.42 -10.02
CA ASN A 194 19.59 -3.70 -8.83
C ASN A 194 18.77 -4.65 -7.96
N LEU A 195 18.91 -5.95 -8.23
CA LEU A 195 18.80 -6.97 -7.22
C LEU A 195 19.87 -8.03 -7.51
N ASP A 196 21.03 -7.82 -6.90
CA ASP A 196 21.81 -8.93 -6.36
C ASP A 196 20.95 -9.56 -5.27
N ASP A 197 20.49 -10.80 -5.47
CA ASP A 197 20.39 -11.73 -4.36
C ASP A 197 20.18 -13.17 -4.84
N SER A 198 20.99 -14.03 -4.26
CA SER A 198 21.16 -15.46 -4.50
C SER A 198 19.99 -16.34 -4.03
N HIS A 199 18.76 -15.96 -4.39
CA HIS A 199 17.58 -16.81 -4.22
C HIS A 199 17.25 -17.49 -5.54
N VAL A 200 17.05 -18.81 -5.51
CA VAL A 200 16.63 -19.67 -6.64
C VAL A 200 15.72 -18.86 -7.56
N GLN A 201 16.21 -18.45 -8.73
CA GLN A 201 15.44 -17.61 -9.63
C GLN A 201 14.37 -18.50 -10.27
N TRP A 202 13.16 -18.45 -9.72
CA TRP A 202 11.99 -19.05 -10.35
C TRP A 202 11.82 -18.40 -11.72
N ASP A 203 11.66 -19.22 -12.76
CA ASP A 203 11.30 -18.72 -14.09
C ASP A 203 9.92 -18.05 -14.04
N ILE A 204 9.62 -17.23 -15.04
CA ILE A 204 8.37 -16.46 -15.11
C ILE A 204 7.15 -17.39 -15.07
N HIS A 205 7.25 -18.54 -15.73
CA HIS A 205 6.18 -19.55 -15.78
C HIS A 205 5.83 -20.06 -14.38
N THR A 206 6.84 -20.43 -13.58
CA THR A 206 6.62 -21.01 -12.27
C THR A 206 6.09 -19.96 -11.28
N GLN A 207 6.56 -18.71 -11.37
CA GLN A 207 6.03 -17.61 -10.54
C GLN A 207 4.57 -17.28 -10.89
N LEU A 208 4.24 -17.27 -12.18
CA LEU A 208 2.87 -17.04 -12.63
C LEU A 208 1.96 -18.19 -12.19
N LEU A 209 2.40 -19.44 -12.35
CA LEU A 209 1.65 -20.62 -11.92
C LEU A 209 1.38 -20.62 -10.41
N TYR A 210 2.39 -20.27 -9.59
CA TYR A 210 2.21 -20.15 -8.14
C TYR A 210 1.17 -19.08 -7.78
N TRP A 211 1.23 -17.91 -8.42
CA TRP A 211 0.24 -16.86 -8.22
C TRP A 211 -1.16 -17.31 -8.66
N LEU A 212 -1.27 -17.97 -9.82
CA LEU A 212 -2.54 -18.48 -10.31
C LEU A 212 -3.16 -19.51 -9.36
N GLN A 213 -2.36 -20.48 -8.88
CA GLN A 213 -2.84 -21.48 -7.91
C GLN A 213 -3.37 -20.86 -6.62
N ARG A 214 -2.75 -19.77 -6.17
CA ARG A 214 -3.16 -19.05 -4.96
C ARG A 214 -4.47 -18.29 -5.12
N ASN A 215 -4.75 -17.73 -6.30
CA ASN A 215 -5.93 -16.88 -6.52
C ASN A 215 -7.10 -17.62 -7.17
N TYR A 216 -6.82 -18.61 -8.02
CA TYR A 216 -7.82 -19.31 -8.84
C TYR A 216 -7.95 -20.81 -8.49
N GLY A 217 -7.03 -21.35 -7.68
CA GLY A 217 -7.05 -22.75 -7.27
C GLY A 217 -6.49 -23.69 -8.34
N ASP A 218 -7.28 -24.67 -8.78
CA ASP A 218 -6.84 -25.65 -9.77
C ASP A 218 -6.95 -25.07 -11.19
N CYS A 219 -5.82 -24.54 -11.67
CA CYS A 219 -5.68 -23.93 -12.97
C CYS A 219 -4.34 -24.28 -13.62
N ARG A 220 -4.30 -24.21 -14.95
CA ARG A 220 -3.09 -24.37 -15.76
C ARG A 220 -2.90 -23.15 -16.63
N ILE A 221 -1.64 -22.85 -16.96
CA ILE A 221 -1.28 -21.74 -17.83
C ILE A 221 -0.27 -22.20 -18.86
N GLU A 222 -0.55 -21.89 -20.12
CA GLU A 222 0.36 -22.04 -21.23
C GLU A 222 0.81 -20.65 -21.67
N ILE A 223 2.12 -20.41 -21.66
CA ILE A 223 2.69 -19.18 -22.20
C ILE A 223 2.94 -19.44 -23.68
N GLY A 224 1.93 -19.10 -24.49
CA GLY A 224 2.02 -19.19 -25.93
C GLY A 224 2.85 -18.04 -26.52
N GLU A 225 3.08 -18.14 -27.80
CA GLU A 225 3.84 -17.14 -28.56
C GLU A 225 3.14 -15.77 -28.62
N ASN A 226 1.80 -15.75 -28.72
CA ASN A 226 1.02 -14.53 -28.92
C ASN A 226 -0.03 -14.28 -27.84
N THR A 227 -0.33 -15.29 -27.03
CA THR A 227 -1.36 -15.22 -26.01
C THR A 227 -1.04 -16.18 -24.88
N LEU A 228 -1.46 -15.81 -23.67
CA LEU A 228 -1.49 -16.68 -22.51
C LEU A 228 -2.78 -17.50 -22.58
N VAL A 229 -2.71 -18.79 -22.32
CA VAL A 229 -3.90 -19.65 -22.30
C VAL A 229 -4.07 -20.22 -20.92
N MET A 230 -5.08 -19.75 -20.20
CA MET A 230 -5.44 -20.22 -18.88
C MET A 230 -6.55 -21.26 -18.98
N HIS A 231 -6.31 -22.47 -18.49
CA HIS A 231 -7.35 -23.45 -18.27
C HIS A 231 -7.78 -23.41 -16.81
N TRP A 232 -9.05 -23.08 -16.56
CA TRP A 232 -9.56 -22.90 -15.21
C TRP A 232 -10.96 -23.50 -15.05
N LYS A 233 -11.19 -24.10 -13.88
CA LYS A 233 -12.51 -24.54 -13.44
C LYS A 233 -12.94 -23.65 -12.27
N PRO A 234 -13.84 -22.67 -12.50
CA PRO A 234 -14.38 -21.84 -11.44
C PRO A 234 -15.04 -22.70 -10.34
N GLN A 235 -14.80 -22.33 -9.08
CA GLN A 235 -15.36 -23.03 -7.92
C GLN A 235 -16.54 -22.27 -7.28
N THR A 236 -16.88 -21.09 -7.79
CA THR A 236 -17.84 -20.16 -7.17
C THR A 236 -19.13 -20.07 -7.97
N GLU A 237 -20.26 -19.96 -7.27
CA GLU A 237 -21.59 -19.68 -7.87
C GLU A 237 -21.80 -18.18 -8.18
N VAL A 238 -20.78 -17.35 -7.98
CA VAL A 238 -20.80 -15.92 -8.28
C VAL A 238 -20.58 -15.72 -9.79
N GLU A 239 -21.25 -14.73 -10.37
CA GLU A 239 -20.98 -14.29 -11.74
C GLU A 239 -19.54 -13.77 -11.84
N ILE A 240 -18.76 -14.37 -12.73
CA ILE A 240 -17.34 -14.04 -12.92
C ILE A 240 -17.20 -13.20 -14.19
N ASP A 241 -16.55 -12.04 -14.07
CA ASP A 241 -16.12 -11.26 -15.23
C ASP A 241 -14.83 -11.86 -15.81
N TYR A 242 -14.98 -12.84 -16.70
CA TYR A 242 -13.85 -13.52 -17.32
C TYR A 242 -12.93 -12.58 -18.13
N ARG A 243 -13.44 -11.43 -18.61
CA ARG A 243 -12.61 -10.44 -19.29
C ARG A 243 -11.69 -9.73 -18.30
N PHE A 244 -12.21 -9.37 -17.13
CA PHE A 244 -11.41 -8.81 -16.05
C PHE A 244 -10.35 -9.81 -15.56
N GLU A 245 -10.74 -11.07 -15.31
CA GLU A 245 -9.78 -12.09 -14.85
C GLU A 245 -8.66 -12.32 -15.88
N ALA A 246 -8.99 -12.41 -17.17
CA ALA A 246 -7.99 -12.56 -18.22
C ALA A 246 -7.03 -11.35 -18.29
N ARG A 247 -7.54 -10.15 -18.00
CA ARG A 247 -6.73 -8.93 -17.91
C ARG A 247 -5.76 -9.00 -16.73
N GLU A 248 -6.19 -9.47 -15.56
CA GLU A 248 -5.35 -9.61 -14.37
C GLU A 248 -4.22 -10.62 -14.57
N VAL A 249 -4.50 -11.75 -15.24
CA VAL A 249 -3.46 -12.72 -15.60
C VAL A 249 -2.43 -12.11 -16.54
N SER A 250 -2.88 -11.38 -17.56
CA SER A 250 -2.02 -10.66 -18.51
C SER A 250 -1.15 -9.62 -17.79
N HIS A 251 -1.74 -8.89 -16.85
CA HIS A 251 -1.06 -7.89 -16.05
C HIS A 251 0.04 -8.51 -15.20
N ARG A 252 -0.28 -9.61 -14.48
CA ARG A 252 0.69 -10.31 -13.64
C ARG A 252 1.86 -10.85 -14.44
N TYR A 253 1.61 -11.39 -15.63
CA TYR A 253 2.66 -11.85 -16.53
C TYR A 253 3.61 -10.70 -16.94
N LEU A 254 3.07 -9.55 -17.33
CA LEU A 254 3.89 -8.38 -17.71
C LEU A 254 4.71 -7.85 -16.53
N MET A 255 4.16 -7.84 -15.31
CA MET A 255 4.93 -7.47 -14.11
C MET A 255 6.13 -8.39 -13.90
N LEU A 256 5.94 -9.71 -14.01
CA LEU A 256 7.00 -10.70 -13.85
C LEU A 256 8.04 -10.61 -14.97
N GLN A 257 7.61 -10.32 -16.21
CA GLN A 257 8.51 -10.03 -17.32
C GLN A 257 9.37 -8.79 -17.02
N ALA A 258 8.76 -7.68 -16.61
CA ALA A 258 9.46 -6.44 -16.30
C ALA A 258 10.48 -6.61 -15.16
N GLU A 259 10.13 -7.38 -14.11
CA GLU A 259 11.05 -7.74 -13.01
C GLU A 259 12.29 -8.52 -13.50
N LYS A 260 12.16 -9.26 -14.59
CA LYS A 260 13.26 -10.00 -15.25
C LYS A 260 13.97 -9.21 -16.36
N GLY A 261 13.62 -7.94 -16.54
CA GLY A 261 14.19 -7.08 -17.58
C GLY A 261 13.57 -7.27 -18.97
N GLY A 262 12.41 -7.91 -19.06
CA GLY A 262 11.61 -8.00 -20.28
C GLY A 262 11.13 -6.62 -20.73
N SER A 263 11.10 -6.41 -22.05
CA SER A 263 10.70 -5.13 -22.67
C SER A 263 9.25 -5.10 -23.15
N ASP A 264 8.56 -6.24 -23.12
CA ASP A 264 7.18 -6.32 -23.58
C ASP A 264 6.27 -5.52 -22.62
N ASN A 265 5.40 -4.70 -23.20
CA ASN A 265 4.41 -3.90 -22.47
C ASN A 265 2.97 -4.27 -22.87
N TYR A 266 2.78 -5.37 -23.62
CA TYR A 266 1.48 -5.88 -24.02
C TYR A 266 1.40 -7.39 -23.79
N ALA A 267 0.28 -7.85 -23.24
CA ALA A 267 -0.06 -9.27 -23.15
C ALA A 267 -1.57 -9.46 -23.31
N SER A 268 -1.93 -10.63 -23.83
CA SER A 268 -3.31 -11.10 -23.88
C SER A 268 -3.41 -12.46 -23.21
N CYS A 269 -4.59 -12.74 -22.66
CA CYS A 269 -4.93 -14.00 -22.05
C CYS A 269 -6.31 -14.46 -22.52
N GLU A 270 -6.41 -15.75 -22.79
CA GLU A 270 -7.65 -16.45 -23.06
C GLU A 270 -7.92 -17.41 -21.89
N ILE A 271 -9.15 -17.43 -21.38
CA ILE A 271 -9.58 -18.34 -20.31
C ILE A 271 -10.48 -19.40 -20.90
N TYR A 272 -10.11 -20.66 -20.72
CA TYR A 272 -10.86 -21.83 -21.15
C TYR A 272 -11.36 -22.64 -19.95
N TYR A 273 -12.59 -23.14 -20.04
CA TYR A 273 -13.17 -24.03 -19.05
C TYR A 273 -12.52 -25.41 -19.12
N THR A 274 -11.82 -25.84 -18.06
CA THR A 274 -11.02 -27.07 -18.06
C THR A 274 -11.79 -28.33 -18.51
N PRO A 275 -13.05 -28.57 -18.09
CA PRO A 275 -13.78 -29.80 -18.47
C PRO A 275 -14.23 -29.88 -19.93
N THR A 276 -14.56 -28.76 -20.57
CA THR A 276 -15.15 -28.75 -21.93
C THR A 276 -14.23 -28.16 -22.98
N GLY A 277 -13.20 -27.41 -22.59
CA GLY A 277 -12.37 -26.63 -23.50
C GLY A 277 -13.11 -25.44 -24.12
N GLU A 278 -14.22 -25.00 -23.52
CA GLU A 278 -14.97 -23.83 -23.97
C GLU A 278 -14.24 -22.53 -23.60
N LEU A 279 -14.17 -21.58 -24.52
CA LEU A 279 -13.64 -20.25 -24.24
C LEU A 279 -14.63 -19.46 -23.36
N LEU A 280 -14.22 -19.16 -22.13
CA LEU A 280 -15.00 -18.41 -21.15
C LEU A 280 -14.83 -16.90 -21.33
N GLY A 281 -13.64 -16.45 -21.71
CA GLY A 281 -13.38 -15.02 -21.92
C GLY A 281 -11.97 -14.73 -22.40
N THR A 282 -11.79 -13.51 -22.90
CA THR A 282 -10.49 -12.99 -23.34
C THR A 282 -10.27 -11.62 -22.74
N GLY A 283 -9.02 -11.32 -22.42
CA GLY A 283 -8.62 -10.05 -21.86
C GLY A 283 -7.20 -9.74 -22.27
N SER A 284 -6.94 -8.49 -22.62
CA SER A 284 -5.60 -8.01 -22.88
C SER A 284 -5.35 -6.77 -22.05
N ILE A 285 -4.08 -6.58 -21.70
CA ILE A 285 -3.64 -5.38 -21.04
C ILE A 285 -2.38 -4.88 -21.69
N PHE A 286 -2.33 -3.56 -21.74
CA PHE A 286 -1.15 -2.80 -22.02
C PHE A 286 -0.65 -2.20 -20.72
N VAL A 287 0.61 -2.47 -20.36
CA VAL A 287 1.30 -1.92 -19.19
C VAL A 287 2.42 -1.02 -19.69
N PRO A 288 2.13 0.26 -19.93
CA PRO A 288 3.11 1.29 -20.23
C PRO A 288 4.40 1.19 -19.42
N SER A 289 5.47 0.73 -20.07
CA SER A 289 6.82 0.99 -19.58
C SER A 289 7.22 2.38 -20.07
N LEU A 290 7.56 3.28 -19.14
CA LEU A 290 8.27 4.49 -19.51
C LEU A 290 9.68 4.06 -19.94
N GLY A 291 9.82 3.76 -21.22
CA GLY A 291 11.11 3.52 -21.83
C GLY A 291 12.03 4.71 -21.57
N ARG A 292 13.28 4.41 -21.19
CA ARG A 292 14.36 5.40 -21.18
C ARG A 292 14.45 6.01 -22.58
N LYS A 293 14.17 7.30 -22.70
CA LYS A 293 14.76 8.13 -23.76
C LYS A 293 16.15 8.56 -23.31
#